data_AF-A0A963W5I3-F1
#
_entry.id   AF-A0A963W5I3-F1
#
_cell.length_a   1.000
_cell.length_b   1.000
_cell.length_c   1.000
_cell.angle_alpha   90.00
_cell.angle_beta   90.00
_cell.angle_gamma   90.00
#
_symmetry.space_group_name_H-M   'P 1'
#
loop_
_entity.id
_entity.type
_entity.pdbx_description
1 polymer ?
#
loop_
_entity_poly.entity_id
_entity_poly.type
_entity_poly.pdbx_seq_one_letter_code
_entity_poly.pdbx_strand_id
1 'polypeptide(L)'
;LTLKAALFLASTWLMAFGLPLLFFLALSDGDLDQLFWQVDNLAARWIAADEARKLAFSQTIQIVLISSTTLIAMWRLPAFLADVTGNAAHRNDAR
;
A
#
# COMPACT_ATOMS: atom_id res chain seq x y z
N LEU A 1 -20.99 8.24 1.81
CA LEU A 1 -20.26 7.33 2.71
C LEU A 1 -19.39 6.36 1.93
N THR A 2 -20.00 5.59 1.02
CA THR A 2 -19.33 4.58 0.17
C THR A 2 -18.14 5.13 -0.63
N LEU A 3 -18.30 6.25 -1.35
CA LEU A 3 -17.18 6.83 -2.12
C LEU A 3 -16.00 7.30 -1.25
N LYS A 4 -16.29 7.98 -0.12
CA LYS A 4 -15.24 8.41 0.85
C LYS A 4 -14.49 7.20 1.41
N ALA A 5 -15.21 6.13 1.77
CA ALA A 5 -14.59 4.89 2.26
C ALA A 5 -13.75 4.20 1.17
N ALA A 6 -14.22 4.17 -0.08
CA ALA A 6 -13.47 3.62 -1.20
C ALA A 6 -12.18 4.41 -1.45
N LEU A 7 -12.22 5.74 -1.43
CA LEU A 7 -11.05 6.61 -1.58
C LEU A 7 -10.07 6.47 -0.40
N PHE A 8 -10.58 6.29 0.83
CA PHE A 8 -9.76 5.99 1.99
C PHE A 8 -9.00 4.68 1.82
N LEU A 9 -9.68 3.61 1.41
CA LEU A 9 -9.06 2.32 1.16
C LEU A 9 -8.05 2.39 0.00
N ALA A 10 -8.44 2.99 -1.12
CA ALA A 10 -7.57 3.15 -2.29
C ALA A 10 -6.28 3.92 -1.93
N SER A 11 -6.40 5.04 -1.22
CA SER A 11 -5.22 5.82 -0.78
C SER A 11 -4.36 5.06 0.24
N THR A 12 -4.96 4.24 1.11
CA THR A 12 -4.22 3.40 2.07
C THR A 12 -3.43 2.32 1.35
N TRP A 13 -4.05 1.63 0.39
CA TRP A 13 -3.36 0.66 -0.47
C TRP A 13 -2.26 1.33 -1.29
N LEU A 14 -2.51 2.52 -1.83
CA LEU A 14 -1.50 3.27 -2.58
C LEU A 14 -0.28 3.61 -1.71
N MET A 15 -0.49 4.01 -0.44
CA MET A 15 0.61 4.21 0.50
C MET A 15 1.37 2.92 0.78
N ALA A 16 0.65 1.80 0.99
CA ALA A 16 1.27 0.50 1.23
C ALA A 16 2.11 0.01 0.04
N PHE A 17 1.65 0.22 -1.20
CA PHE A 17 2.43 -0.06 -2.41
C PHE A 17 3.58 0.93 -2.63
N GLY A 18 3.43 2.18 -2.17
CA GLY A 18 4.48 3.19 -2.21
C GLY A 18 5.68 2.82 -1.33
N LEU A 19 5.48 2.10 -0.21
CA LEU A 19 6.57 1.70 0.68
C LEU A 19 7.62 0.80 -0.01
N PRO A 20 7.27 -0.30 -0.69
CA PRO A 20 8.22 -1.05 -1.50
C PRO A 20 8.92 -0.19 -2.56
N LEU A 21 8.18 0.67 -3.27
CA LEU A 21 8.76 1.54 -4.29
C LEU A 21 9.82 2.48 -3.71
N LEU A 22 9.52 3.14 -2.59
CA LEU A 22 10.44 4.03 -1.88
C LEU A 22 11.64 3.26 -1.30
N PHE A 23 11.44 2.04 -0.83
CA PHE A 23 12.52 1.18 -0.34
C PHE A 23 13.52 0.85 -1.46
N PHE A 24 13.04 0.39 -2.62
CA PHE A 24 13.89 0.12 -3.78
C PHE A 24 14.57 1.39 -4.30
N LEU A 25 13.87 2.53 -4.29
CA LEU A 25 14.45 3.82 -4.68
C LEU A 25 15.56 4.26 -3.72
N ALA A 26 15.38 4.05 -2.42
CA ALA A 26 16.40 4.33 -1.41
C ALA A 26 17.63 3.42 -1.58
N LEU A 27 17.45 2.14 -1.93
CA LEU A 27 18.56 1.24 -2.29
C LEU A 27 19.26 1.63 -3.59
N SER A 28 18.61 2.44 -4.42
CA SER A 28 19.11 2.89 -5.71
C SER A 28 19.75 4.28 -5.65
N ASP A 29 19.94 4.86 -4.45
CA ASP A 29 20.44 6.23 -4.28
C ASP A 29 19.59 7.30 -5.01
N GLY A 30 18.30 7.00 -5.22
CA GLY A 30 17.40 7.84 -6.01
C GLY A 30 17.52 7.69 -7.53
N ASP A 31 18.44 6.86 -8.02
CA ASP A 31 18.66 6.60 -9.45
C ASP A 31 17.59 5.64 -10.00
N LEU A 32 16.93 6.05 -11.09
CA LEU A 32 15.88 5.25 -11.72
C LEU A 32 16.42 4.08 -12.54
N ASP A 33 17.58 4.21 -13.17
CA ASP A 33 18.16 3.10 -13.92
C ASP A 33 18.54 1.96 -12.97
N GLN A 34 19.14 2.30 -11.82
CA GLN A 34 19.46 1.34 -10.76
C GLN A 34 18.19 0.74 -10.13
N LEU A 35 17.11 1.52 -9.98
CA LEU A 35 15.80 1.00 -9.54
C LEU A 35 15.31 -0.10 -10.51
N PHE A 36 15.29 0.19 -11.81
CA PHE A 36 14.80 -0.76 -12.81
C PHE A 36 15.73 -1.97 -12.96
N TRP A 37 17.03 -1.83 -12.69
CA TRP A 37 17.93 -2.98 -12.54
C TRP A 37 17.54 -3.91 -11.40
N GLN A 38 17.12 -3.37 -10.25
CA GLN A 38 16.64 -4.20 -9.14
C GLN A 38 15.34 -4.92 -9.50
N VAL A 39 14.44 -4.25 -10.24
CA VAL A 39 13.20 -4.85 -10.74
C VAL A 39 13.48 -5.96 -11.76
N ASP A 40 14.40 -5.74 -12.70
CA ASP A 40 14.80 -6.74 -13.69
C ASP A 40 15.40 -7.99 -13.02
N ASN A 41 16.31 -7.78 -12.06
CA ASN A 41 16.86 -8.87 -11.26
C ASN A 41 15.76 -9.65 -10.52
N LEU A 42 14.81 -8.94 -9.90
CA LEU A 42 13.70 -9.59 -9.20
C LEU A 42 12.83 -10.42 -10.16
N ALA A 43 12.51 -9.88 -11.33
CA ALA A 43 11.74 -10.57 -12.36
C ALA A 43 12.48 -11.82 -12.88
N ALA A 44 13.77 -11.69 -13.18
CA ALA A 44 14.61 -12.80 -13.62
C ALA A 44 14.65 -13.92 -12.56
N ARG A 45 14.82 -13.57 -11.28
CA ARG A 45 14.80 -14.56 -10.19
C ARG A 45 13.44 -15.20 -9.98
N TRP A 46 12.35 -14.44 -10.15
CA TRP A 46 10.99 -14.99 -10.11
C TRP A 46 10.77 -16.00 -11.24
N ILE A 47 11.13 -15.66 -12.48
CA ILE A 47 10.95 -16.56 -13.64
C ILE A 47 11.74 -17.87 -13.43
N ALA A 48 12.99 -17.77 -12.97
CA ALA A 48 13.87 -18.91 -12.73
C ALA A 48 13.54 -19.74 -11.47
N ALA A 49 12.63 -19.27 -10.61
CA ALA A 49 12.26 -19.97 -9.38
C ALA A 49 11.31 -21.15 -9.64
N ASP A 50 11.47 -22.22 -8.85
CA ASP A 50 10.47 -23.29 -8.74
C ASP A 50 9.20 -22.82 -8.02
N GLU A 51 8.16 -23.65 -8.07
CA GLU A 51 6.84 -23.33 -7.52
C GLU A 51 6.86 -23.11 -6.00
N ALA A 52 7.68 -23.86 -5.25
CA ALA A 52 7.76 -23.72 -3.80
C ALA A 52 8.36 -22.36 -3.41
N ARG A 53 9.41 -21.91 -4.11
CA ARG A 53 10.00 -20.58 -3.92
C ARG A 53 9.04 -19.46 -4.33
N LYS A 54 8.30 -19.62 -5.43
CA LYS A 54 7.27 -18.66 -5.86
C LYS A 54 6.15 -18.53 -4.82
N LEU A 55 5.70 -19.65 -4.27
CA LEU A 55 4.67 -19.66 -3.23
C LEU A 55 5.16 -18.97 -1.95
N ALA A 56 6.36 -19.30 -1.47
CA ALA A 56 6.93 -18.67 -0.28
C ALA A 56 7.12 -17.15 -0.45
N PHE A 57 7.61 -16.72 -1.62
CA PHE A 57 7.78 -15.30 -1.93
C PHE A 57 6.44 -14.56 -2.00
N SER A 58 5.45 -15.14 -2.68
CA SER A 58 4.12 -14.52 -2.78
C SER A 58 3.42 -14.41 -1.42
N GLN A 59 3.52 -15.44 -0.56
CA GLN A 59 3.04 -15.38 0.82
C GLN A 59 3.72 -14.28 1.62
N THR A 60 5.05 -14.14 1.48
CA THR A 60 5.81 -13.09 2.15
C THR A 60 5.34 -11.70 1.70
N ILE A 61 5.18 -11.47 0.39
CA ILE A 61 4.65 -10.20 -0.14
C ILE A 61 3.25 -9.92 0.41
N GLN A 62 2.37 -10.91 0.40
CA GLN A 62 0.99 -10.75 0.90
C GLN A 62 0.99 -10.36 2.38
N ILE A 63 1.77 -11.03 3.22
CA ILE A 63 1.88 -10.71 4.64
C ILE A 63 2.39 -9.28 4.84
N VAL A 64 3.46 -8.89 4.13
CA VAL A 64 4.03 -7.54 4.23
C VAL A 64 3.02 -6.47 3.78
N LEU A 65 2.34 -6.67 2.64
CA LEU A 65 1.39 -5.70 2.13
C LEU A 65 0.13 -5.59 3.00
N ILE A 66 -0.44 -6.72 3.43
CA ILE A 66 -1.62 -6.73 4.29
C ILE A 66 -1.28 -6.08 5.63
N SER A 67 -0.19 -6.51 6.28
CA SER A 67 0.22 -5.93 7.57
C SER A 67 0.50 -4.43 7.47
N SER A 68 1.23 -3.99 6.44
CA SER A 68 1.49 -2.56 6.21
C SER A 68 0.21 -1.78 5.96
N THR A 69 -0.67 -2.29 5.10
CA THR A 69 -1.97 -1.66 4.82
C THR A 69 -2.83 -1.55 6.08
N THR A 70 -2.89 -2.62 6.89
CA THR A 70 -3.62 -2.62 8.16
C THR A 70 -3.05 -1.60 9.14
N LEU A 71 -1.73 -1.52 9.30
CA LEU A 71 -1.09 -0.55 10.18
C LEU A 71 -1.36 0.89 9.73
N ILE A 72 -1.23 1.18 8.43
CA ILE A 72 -1.54 2.50 7.87
C ILE A 72 -3.02 2.82 8.06
N ALA A 73 -3.92 1.87 7.82
CA ALA A 73 -5.35 2.04 8.02
C ALA A 73 -5.65 2.36 9.49
N MET A 74 -5.12 1.58 10.44
CA MET A 74 -5.31 1.79 11.89
C MET A 74 -4.87 3.19 12.31
N TRP A 75 -3.74 3.67 11.78
CA TRP A 75 -3.25 5.01 12.08
C TRP A 75 -4.13 6.12 11.50
N ARG A 76 -4.65 5.95 10.28
CA ARG A 76 -5.48 6.97 9.59
C ARG A 76 -6.96 6.92 9.97
N LEU A 77 -7.44 5.79 10.49
CA LEU A 77 -8.85 5.53 10.76
C LEU A 77 -9.49 6.58 11.70
N PRO A 78 -8.85 7.03 12.80
CA PRO A 78 -9.46 8.01 13.70
C PRO A 78 -9.78 9.34 13.00
N ALA A 79 -8.84 9.85 12.22
CA ALA A 79 -9.02 11.10 11.45
C ALA A 79 -10.11 10.95 10.38
N PHE A 80 -10.14 9.80 9.70
CA PHE A 80 -11.18 9.50 8.72
C PHE A 80 -12.58 9.43 9.35
N LEU A 81 -12.70 8.77 10.51
CA LEU A 81 -13.97 8.67 11.23
C LEU A 81 -14.46 10.05 11.68
N ALA A 82 -13.58 10.89 12.23
CA ALA A 82 -13.92 12.26 12.63
C ALA A 82 -14.42 13.12 11.44
N ASP A 83 -13.77 13.02 10.28
CA ASP A 83 -14.20 13.71 9.06
C ASP A 83 -15.58 13.22 8.57
N VAL A 84 -15.83 11.91 8.62
CA VAL A 84 -17.10 11.34 8.17
C VAL A 84 -18.25 11.67 9.11
N THR A 85 -18.05 11.59 10.43
CA THR A 85 -19.09 11.85 11.44
C THR A 85 -19.34 13.34 11.61
N GLY A 86 -18.29 14.17 11.67
CA GLY A 86 -18.41 15.63 11.77
C GLY A 86 -19.14 16.24 10.57
N ASN A 87 -18.83 15.78 9.36
CA ASN A 87 -19.51 16.23 8.15
C ASN A 87 -20.96 15.72 8.04
N ALA A 88 -21.30 14.61 8.71
CA ALA A 88 -22.67 14.11 8.77
C ALA A 88 -23.56 14.97 9.69
N ALA A 89 -23.01 15.48 10.80
CA ALA A 89 -23.71 16.38 11.72
C ALA A 89 -24.10 17.69 11.02
N HIS A 90 -23.16 18.37 10.35
CA HIS A 90 -23.43 19.62 9.63
C HIS A 90 -24.47 19.47 8.50
N ARG A 91 -24.60 18.29 7.87
CA ARG A 91 -25.62 18.06 6.84
C ARG A 91 -27.04 17.96 7.41
N ASN A 92 -27.19 17.52 8.66
CA ASN A 92 -28.51 17.38 9.29
C ASN A 92 -29.07 18.73 9.76
N ASP A 93 -28.21 19.68 10.16
CA ASP A 93 -28.63 21.00 10.65
C ASP A 93 -29.10 21.96 9.54
N ALA A 94 -28.80 21.62 8.28
CA ALA A 94 -29.16 22.41 7.09
C ALA A 94 -30.45 21.92 6.40
N ARG A 95 -31.22 21.03 7.04
CA ARG A 95 -32.51 20.51 6.57
C ARG A 95 -33.61 20.85 7.57
#